data_AF-A0A2E7DI64-F1
#
_entry.id   AF-A0A2E7DI64-F1
#
_cell.length_a   1.000
_cell.length_b   1.000
_cell.length_c   1.000
_cell.angle_alpha   90.00
_cell.angle_beta   90.00
_cell.angle_gamma   90.00
#
_symmetry.space_group_name_H-M   'P 1'
#
loop_
_entity.id
_entity.type
_entity.pdbx_description
1 polymer ?
#
loop_
_entity_poly.entity_id
_entity_poly.type
_entity_poly.pdbx_seq_one_letter_code
_entity_poly.pdbx_strand_id
1 'polypeptide(L)'
;MKLVINCFTNNYASFSGRAGRKEYWLFFLTMIIINIIASIVEFSTNLYYILDQIHIGILTTLIYLFLLVPGTAVTVRRLHDTNKSWRWIILVYGPLIGLVLVLIIFEFRADMLGIVGFGEEVKNFYGKIMLALTIISIAALVGSIWLLVLMTFKGTEGENRFGPDPLASSTTDSGGTA
;
A
#
# COMPACT_ATOMS: atom_id res chain seq x y z
N MET A 1 -17.62 -5.06 11.41
CA MET A 1 -18.06 -4.11 10.36
C MET A 1 -17.97 -2.65 10.78
N LYS A 2 -18.46 -2.26 11.98
CA LYS A 2 -18.39 -0.86 12.49
C LYS A 2 -17.00 -0.20 12.38
N LEU A 3 -15.92 -0.94 12.67
CA LEU A 3 -14.54 -0.44 12.54
C LEU A 3 -14.18 0.00 11.11
N VAL A 4 -14.54 -0.82 10.11
CA VAL A 4 -14.25 -0.52 8.70
C VAL A 4 -15.06 0.69 8.22
N ILE A 5 -16.35 0.75 8.59
CA ILE A 5 -17.21 1.89 8.28
C ILE A 5 -16.62 3.18 8.87
N ASN A 6 -16.14 3.13 10.12
CA ASN A 6 -15.52 4.28 10.78
C ASN A 6 -14.27 4.78 10.06
N CYS A 7 -13.50 3.89 9.42
CA CYS A 7 -12.38 4.28 8.55
C CYS A 7 -12.85 5.05 7.31
N PHE A 8 -14.02 4.72 6.76
CA PHE A 8 -14.57 5.41 5.59
C PHE A 8 -15.32 6.70 5.92
N THR A 9 -15.79 6.87 7.15
CA THR A 9 -16.56 8.04 7.58
C THR A 9 -15.73 8.99 8.43
N ASN A 10 -15.49 8.66 9.70
CA ASN A 10 -14.89 9.57 10.67
C ASN A 10 -13.36 9.66 10.55
N ASN A 11 -12.72 8.59 10.08
CA ASN A 11 -11.26 8.47 10.03
C ASN A 11 -10.69 8.43 8.60
N TYR A 12 -11.44 8.91 7.60
CA TYR A 12 -11.06 8.83 6.19
C TYR A 12 -9.69 9.44 5.88
N ALA A 13 -9.43 10.65 6.36
CA ALA A 13 -8.15 11.36 6.21
C ALA A 13 -7.49 11.64 7.57
N SER A 14 -7.76 10.79 8.58
CA SER A 14 -7.23 10.97 9.92
C SER A 14 -5.92 10.21 10.09
N PHE A 15 -4.80 10.94 10.04
CA PHE A 15 -3.45 10.40 10.23
C PHE A 15 -2.99 10.44 11.69
N SER A 16 -3.75 11.06 12.58
CA SER A 16 -3.49 11.14 14.02
C SER A 16 -4.17 9.99 14.77
N GLY A 17 -3.66 9.69 15.96
CA GLY A 17 -4.21 8.61 16.79
C GLY A 17 -3.65 7.23 16.42
N ARG A 18 -4.34 6.20 16.90
CA ARG A 18 -3.90 4.80 16.86
C ARG A 18 -4.98 3.90 16.31
N ALA A 19 -4.58 2.90 15.53
CA ALA A 19 -5.46 1.86 15.03
C ALA A 19 -4.96 0.50 15.54
N GLY A 20 -5.84 -0.24 16.19
CA GLY A 20 -5.51 -1.59 16.69
C GLY A 20 -5.40 -2.61 15.55
N ARG A 21 -4.87 -3.80 15.86
CA ARG A 21 -4.72 -4.90 14.88
C ARG A 21 -6.02 -5.25 14.16
N LYS A 22 -7.12 -5.38 14.90
CA LYS A 22 -8.43 -5.76 14.34
C LYS A 22 -8.92 -4.74 13.31
N GLU A 23 -8.78 -3.45 13.60
CA GLU A 23 -9.18 -2.37 12.67
C GLU A 23 -8.33 -2.41 11.40
N TYR A 24 -7.00 -2.49 11.54
CA TYR A 24 -6.07 -2.54 10.41
C TYR A 24 -6.35 -3.75 9.49
N TRP A 25 -6.39 -4.96 10.04
CA TRP A 25 -6.54 -6.17 9.23
C TRP A 25 -7.93 -6.32 8.61
N LEU A 26 -8.99 -5.88 9.29
CA LEU A 26 -10.33 -5.85 8.69
C LEU A 26 -10.42 -4.84 7.54
N PHE A 27 -9.80 -3.68 7.69
CA PHE A 27 -9.74 -2.67 6.63
C PHE A 27 -8.92 -3.19 5.44
N PHE A 28 -7.73 -3.73 5.70
CA PHE A 28 -6.86 -4.31 4.67
C PHE A 28 -7.56 -5.42 3.88
N LEU A 29 -8.23 -6.35 4.57
CA LEU A 29 -8.99 -7.42 3.92
C LEU A 29 -10.17 -6.87 3.11
N THR A 30 -10.84 -5.83 3.61
CA THR A 30 -11.94 -5.17 2.87
C THR A 30 -11.43 -4.52 1.59
N MET A 31 -10.26 -3.85 1.63
CA MET A 31 -9.64 -3.31 0.42
C MET A 31 -9.34 -4.42 -0.59
N ILE A 32 -8.79 -5.56 -0.15
CA ILE A 32 -8.52 -6.72 -1.04
C ILE A 32 -9.82 -7.20 -1.69
N ILE A 33 -10.88 -7.39 -0.90
CA ILE A 33 -12.17 -7.88 -1.40
C ILE A 33 -12.77 -6.90 -2.41
N ILE A 34 -12.77 -5.60 -2.12
CA ILE A 34 -13.27 -4.56 -3.04
C ILE A 34 -12.50 -4.62 -4.37
N ASN A 35 -11.17 -4.73 -4.34
CA ASN A 35 -10.35 -4.79 -5.55
C ASN A 35 -10.57 -6.09 -6.35
N ILE A 36 -10.72 -7.25 -5.67
CA ILE A 36 -11.05 -8.51 -6.35
C ILE A 36 -12.40 -8.40 -7.05
N ILE A 37 -13.44 -7.90 -6.36
CA ILE A 37 -14.77 -7.73 -6.95
C ILE A 37 -14.71 -6.78 -8.15
N ALA A 38 -14.02 -5.65 -8.02
CA ALA A 38 -13.84 -4.69 -9.12
C ALA A 38 -13.18 -5.33 -10.35
N SER A 39 -12.10 -6.10 -10.15
CA SER A 39 -11.40 -6.78 -11.24
C SER A 39 -12.27 -7.83 -11.96
N ILE A 40 -13.11 -8.56 -11.22
CA ILE A 40 -14.06 -9.53 -11.81
C ILE A 40 -15.13 -8.82 -12.62
N VAL A 41 -15.67 -7.70 -12.11
CA VAL A 41 -16.66 -6.89 -12.82
C VAL A 41 -16.05 -6.34 -14.12
N GLU A 42 -14.85 -5.77 -14.07
CA GLU A 42 -14.18 -5.24 -15.27
C GLU A 42 -13.89 -6.34 -16.30
N PHE A 43 -13.42 -7.51 -15.84
CA PHE A 43 -13.21 -8.67 -16.69
C PHE A 43 -14.49 -9.16 -17.36
N SER A 44 -15.58 -9.29 -16.62
CA SER A 44 -16.85 -9.79 -17.15
C SER A 44 -17.58 -8.81 -18.06
N THR A 45 -17.39 -7.50 -17.86
CA THR A 45 -18.06 -6.44 -18.63
C THR A 45 -17.21 -5.87 -19.76
N ASN A 46 -15.94 -6.30 -19.86
CA ASN A 46 -14.94 -5.75 -20.76
C ASN A 46 -14.74 -4.22 -20.57
N LEU A 47 -14.82 -3.76 -19.32
CA LEU A 47 -14.71 -2.34 -18.94
C LEU A 47 -13.25 -1.87 -18.79
N TYR A 48 -12.35 -2.39 -19.62
CA TYR A 48 -10.97 -1.91 -19.69
C TYR A 48 -10.85 -0.81 -20.72
N TYR A 49 -10.09 0.24 -20.40
CA TYR A 49 -9.63 1.18 -21.42
C TYR A 49 -8.58 0.50 -22.30
N ILE A 50 -8.71 0.68 -23.61
CA ILE A 50 -7.71 0.24 -24.58
C ILE A 50 -6.79 1.42 -24.84
N LEU A 51 -5.67 1.51 -24.11
CA LEU A 51 -4.50 2.22 -24.60
C LEU A 51 -3.69 1.21 -25.41
N ASP A 52 -4.15 0.87 -26.63
CA ASP A 52 -3.63 -0.02 -27.70
C ASP A 52 -2.87 -1.34 -27.33
N GLN A 53 -2.20 -1.41 -26.19
CA GLN A 53 -1.40 -2.49 -25.60
C GLN A 53 -1.59 -2.66 -24.07
N ILE A 54 -2.23 -1.72 -23.36
CA ILE A 54 -2.43 -1.78 -21.90
C ILE A 54 -3.93 -1.74 -21.57
N HIS A 55 -4.43 -2.81 -20.94
CA HIS A 55 -5.80 -2.89 -20.42
C HIS A 55 -5.85 -2.32 -19.00
N ILE A 56 -6.18 -1.04 -18.86
CA ILE A 56 -6.34 -0.39 -17.54
C ILE A 56 -7.82 -0.33 -17.20
N GLY A 57 -8.21 -0.91 -16.08
CA GLY A 57 -9.58 -0.88 -15.58
C GLY A 57 -9.94 0.46 -14.94
N ILE A 58 -10.95 1.16 -15.45
CA ILE A 58 -11.36 2.46 -14.92
C ILE A 58 -11.96 2.36 -13.52
N LEU A 59 -12.74 1.31 -13.24
CA LEU A 59 -13.39 1.09 -11.96
C LEU A 59 -12.33 0.79 -10.88
N THR A 60 -11.41 -0.12 -11.16
CA THR A 60 -10.31 -0.48 -10.27
C THR A 60 -9.40 0.74 -10.03
N THR A 61 -9.12 1.54 -11.06
CA THR A 61 -8.33 2.78 -10.91
C THR A 61 -9.01 3.79 -9.96
N LEU A 62 -10.31 4.05 -10.15
CA LEU A 62 -11.06 4.96 -9.29
C LEU A 62 -11.14 4.45 -7.84
N ILE A 63 -11.30 3.14 -7.67
CA ILE A 63 -11.28 2.48 -6.36
C ILE A 63 -9.92 2.67 -5.69
N TYR A 64 -8.81 2.45 -6.39
CA TYR A 64 -7.47 2.68 -5.83
C TYR A 64 -7.29 4.13 -5.38
N LEU A 65 -7.71 5.10 -6.19
CA LEU A 65 -7.62 6.53 -5.83
C LEU A 65 -8.46 6.87 -4.60
N PHE A 66 -9.69 6.36 -4.52
CA PHE A 66 -10.56 6.53 -3.37
C PHE A 66 -9.98 5.87 -2.11
N LEU A 67 -9.48 4.64 -2.23
CA LEU A 67 -8.96 3.86 -1.10
C LEU A 67 -7.55 4.28 -0.65
N LEU A 68 -6.81 5.05 -1.47
CA LEU A 68 -5.45 5.48 -1.16
C LEU A 68 -5.39 6.27 0.15
N VAL A 69 -6.28 7.24 0.33
CA VAL A 69 -6.30 8.12 1.51
C VAL A 69 -6.66 7.36 2.80
N PRO A 70 -7.78 6.61 2.89
CA PRO A 70 -8.09 5.87 4.10
C PRO A 70 -7.12 4.69 4.34
N GLY A 71 -6.57 4.09 3.28
CA GLY A 71 -5.54 3.04 3.39
C GLY A 71 -4.22 3.56 3.98
N THR A 72 -3.75 4.71 3.53
CA THR A 72 -2.59 5.38 4.13
C THR A 72 -2.88 5.79 5.57
N ALA A 73 -4.03 6.39 5.83
CA ALA A 73 -4.42 6.87 7.16
C ALA A 73 -4.45 5.73 8.21
N VAL A 74 -5.12 4.62 7.90
CA VAL A 74 -5.18 3.43 8.79
C VAL A 74 -3.79 2.83 8.99
N THR A 75 -2.95 2.79 7.95
CA THR A 75 -1.57 2.29 8.06
C THR A 75 -0.72 3.18 8.96
N VAL A 76 -0.81 4.49 8.83
CA VAL A 76 -0.11 5.45 9.71
C VAL A 76 -0.55 5.30 11.17
N ARG A 77 -1.87 5.23 11.42
CA ARG A 77 -2.40 5.01 12.77
C ARG A 77 -1.97 3.65 13.35
N ARG A 78 -1.79 2.63 12.50
CA ARG A 78 -1.26 1.33 12.94
C ARG A 78 0.23 1.38 13.26
N LEU A 79 1.02 2.13 12.50
CA LEU A 79 2.43 2.40 12.83
C LEU A 79 2.52 3.13 14.17
N HIS A 80 1.68 4.12 14.39
CA HIS A 80 1.58 4.85 15.66
C HIS A 80 1.25 3.92 16.83
N ASP A 81 0.41 2.90 16.62
CA ASP A 81 0.10 1.90 17.64
C ASP A 81 1.32 1.06 18.07
N THR A 82 2.33 0.91 17.20
CA THR A 82 3.63 0.27 17.54
C THR A 82 4.71 1.30 17.89
N ASN A 83 4.31 2.53 18.22
CA ASN A 83 5.18 3.66 18.53
C ASN A 83 6.18 4.01 17.40
N LYS A 84 5.85 3.69 16.14
CA LYS A 84 6.64 4.05 14.95
C LYS A 84 6.06 5.30 14.29
N SER A 85 6.92 6.14 13.73
CA SER A 85 6.49 7.36 12.99
C SER A 85 5.92 7.02 11.61
N TRP A 86 5.13 7.92 11.03
CA TRP A 86 4.61 7.79 9.67
C TRP A 86 5.67 7.53 8.58
N ARG A 87 6.93 7.96 8.78
CA ARG A 87 8.04 7.78 7.81
C ARG A 87 8.24 6.32 7.37
N TRP A 88 7.87 5.35 8.21
CA TRP A 88 7.95 3.92 7.88
C TRP A 88 7.01 3.52 6.73
N ILE A 89 6.06 4.37 6.35
CA ILE A 89 5.18 4.17 5.19
C ILE A 89 5.94 4.13 3.86
N ILE A 90 7.16 4.68 3.80
CA ILE A 90 8.00 4.57 2.60
C ILE A 90 8.34 3.12 2.27
N LEU A 91 8.36 2.22 3.25
CA LEU A 91 8.54 0.78 3.00
C LEU A 91 7.30 0.15 2.36
N VAL A 92 6.12 0.77 2.45
CA VAL A 92 4.90 0.31 1.76
C VAL A 92 4.91 0.74 0.29
N TYR A 93 5.17 2.02 0.02
CA TYR A 93 5.06 2.58 -1.32
C TYR A 93 6.36 2.53 -2.14
N GLY A 94 7.51 2.50 -1.47
CA GLY A 94 8.84 2.45 -2.11
C GLY A 94 9.02 1.30 -3.10
N PRO A 95 8.65 0.04 -2.76
CA PRO A 95 8.76 -1.08 -3.70
C PRO A 95 7.92 -0.88 -4.96
N LEU A 96 6.69 -0.36 -4.81
CA LEU A 96 5.79 -0.13 -5.94
C LEU A 96 6.36 0.94 -6.88
N ILE A 97 6.88 2.05 -6.33
CA ILE A 97 7.52 3.11 -7.11
C ILE A 97 8.78 2.57 -7.82
N GLY A 98 9.62 1.81 -7.12
CA GLY A 98 10.82 1.20 -7.68
C GLY A 98 10.51 0.22 -8.82
N LEU A 99 9.48 -0.61 -8.65
CA LEU A 99 9.01 -1.52 -9.70
C LEU A 99 8.52 -0.76 -10.93
N VAL A 100 7.65 0.25 -10.76
CA VAL A 100 7.13 1.05 -11.87
C VAL A 100 8.26 1.74 -12.62
N LEU A 101 9.25 2.30 -11.93
CA LEU A 101 10.42 2.91 -12.57
C LEU A 101 11.23 1.90 -13.39
N VAL A 102 11.48 0.70 -12.85
CA VAL A 102 12.17 -0.36 -13.59
C VAL A 102 11.39 -0.76 -14.85
N LEU A 103 10.06 -0.89 -14.76
CA LEU A 103 9.21 -1.24 -15.90
C LEU A 103 9.23 -0.15 -16.98
N ILE A 104 9.04 1.13 -16.61
CA ILE A 104 9.11 2.25 -17.55
C ILE A 104 10.46 2.30 -18.26
N ILE A 105 11.55 2.14 -17.53
CA ILE A 105 12.90 2.18 -18.09
C ILE A 105 13.15 0.95 -19.00
N PHE A 106 12.61 -0.22 -18.65
CA PHE A 106 12.70 -1.44 -19.45
C PHE A 106 11.92 -1.34 -20.78
N GLU A 107 10.69 -0.82 -20.74
CA GLU A 107 9.87 -0.57 -21.94
C GLU A 107 10.52 0.47 -22.84
N PHE A 108 10.98 1.59 -22.27
CA PHE A 108 11.74 2.61 -23.01
C PHE A 108 12.95 2.01 -23.75
N ARG A 109 13.62 1.01 -23.14
CA ARG A 109 14.74 0.30 -23.76
C ARG A 109 14.33 -0.65 -24.88
N ALA A 110 13.14 -1.25 -24.82
CA ALA A 110 12.63 -2.10 -25.90
C ALA A 110 12.44 -1.29 -27.21
N ASP A 111 11.98 -0.04 -27.10
CA ASP A 111 11.73 0.81 -28.25
C ASP A 111 13.00 1.48 -28.80
N MET A 112 13.96 1.83 -27.93
CA MET A 112 15.21 2.50 -28.32
C MET A 112 16.24 1.55 -28.98
N LEU A 113 16.29 0.28 -28.55
CA LEU A 113 17.28 -0.69 -29.02
C LEU A 113 17.04 -1.21 -30.45
N GLY A 114 15.82 -1.02 -30.99
CA GLY A 114 15.45 -1.49 -32.33
C GLY A 114 15.69 -0.49 -33.47
N ILE A 115 15.92 0.80 -33.16
CA ILE A 115 15.93 1.88 -34.17
C ILE A 115 17.24 2.69 -34.13
N VAL A 116 17.87 2.84 -32.95
CA VAL A 116 19.11 3.61 -32.79
C VAL A 116 20.15 2.72 -32.13
N GLY A 117 21.10 2.23 -32.92
CA GLY A 117 22.18 1.37 -32.44
C GLY A 117 23.11 2.12 -31.46
N PHE A 118 22.79 2.05 -30.17
CA PHE A 118 23.72 2.50 -29.14
C PHE A 118 24.97 1.60 -29.12
N GLY A 119 26.14 2.22 -29.03
CA GLY A 119 27.41 1.50 -28.84
C GLY A 119 27.41 0.64 -27.56
N GLU A 120 28.30 -0.35 -27.50
CA GLU A 120 28.40 -1.28 -26.37
C GLU A 120 28.57 -0.57 -25.01
N GLU A 121 29.25 0.59 -24.99
CA GLU A 121 29.44 1.39 -23.78
C GLU A 121 28.12 1.85 -23.14
N VAL A 122 27.18 2.33 -23.96
CA VAL A 122 25.87 2.80 -23.48
C VAL A 122 25.01 1.61 -23.01
N LYS A 123 25.08 0.48 -23.72
CA LYS A 123 24.39 -0.76 -23.30
C LYS A 123 24.89 -1.24 -21.93
N ASN A 124 26.21 -1.22 -21.73
CA ASN A 124 26.83 -1.59 -20.47
C ASN A 124 26.47 -0.63 -19.32
N PHE A 125 26.45 0.68 -19.58
CA PHE A 125 26.03 1.69 -18.60
C PHE A 125 24.57 1.50 -18.18
N TYR A 126 23.66 1.37 -19.15
CA TYR A 126 22.25 1.12 -18.90
C TYR A 126 22.02 -0.20 -18.13
N GLY A 127 22.71 -1.27 -18.51
CA GLY A 127 22.64 -2.55 -17.80
C GLY A 127 23.01 -2.46 -16.32
N LYS A 128 24.04 -1.66 -15.99
CA LYS A 128 24.43 -1.39 -14.60
C LYS A 128 23.37 -0.60 -13.83
N ILE A 129 22.77 0.43 -14.46
CA ILE A 129 21.68 1.19 -13.85
C ILE A 129 20.49 0.28 -13.55
N MET A 130 20.09 -0.56 -14.51
CA MET A 130 18.98 -1.49 -14.32
C MET A 130 19.24 -2.50 -13.21
N LEU A 131 20.44 -3.04 -13.13
CA LEU A 131 20.84 -3.95 -12.05
C LEU A 131 20.75 -3.24 -10.68
N ALA A 132 21.27 -2.00 -10.58
CA ALA A 132 21.20 -1.21 -9.35
C ALA A 132 19.75 -0.94 -8.91
N LEU A 133 18.88 -0.50 -9.84
CA LEU A 133 17.46 -0.27 -9.56
C LEU A 133 16.73 -1.55 -9.15
N THR A 134 17.07 -2.68 -9.77
CA THR A 134 16.51 -3.99 -9.41
C THR A 134 16.89 -4.37 -7.98
N ILE A 135 18.16 -4.19 -7.59
CA ILE A 135 18.63 -4.46 -6.22
C ILE A 135 17.91 -3.55 -5.21
N ILE A 136 17.76 -2.26 -5.52
CA ILE A 136 17.03 -1.31 -4.67
C ILE A 136 15.56 -1.74 -4.49
N SER A 137 14.89 -2.14 -5.57
CA SER A 137 13.51 -2.63 -5.53
C SER A 137 13.36 -3.91 -4.70
N ILE A 138 14.32 -4.84 -4.80
CA ILE A 138 14.34 -6.06 -3.97
C ILE A 138 14.54 -5.70 -2.48
N ALA A 139 15.49 -4.82 -2.16
CA ALA A 139 15.72 -4.37 -0.79
C ALA A 139 14.48 -3.68 -0.20
N ALA A 140 13.80 -2.85 -0.99
CA ALA A 140 12.54 -2.23 -0.61
C ALA A 140 11.46 -3.29 -0.35
N LEU A 141 11.34 -4.31 -1.20
CA LEU A 141 10.39 -5.42 -1.04
C LEU A 141 10.65 -6.21 0.25
N VAL A 142 11.91 -6.48 0.59
CA VAL A 142 12.24 -7.10 1.89
C VAL A 142 11.78 -6.22 3.06
N GLY A 143 12.00 -4.90 2.97
CA GLY A 143 11.51 -3.95 3.96
C GLY A 143 9.97 -3.91 4.07
N SER A 144 9.26 -4.05 2.95
CA SER A 144 7.79 -4.07 2.92
C SER A 144 7.23 -5.34 3.53
N ILE A 145 7.84 -6.50 3.27
CA ILE A 145 7.50 -7.77 3.90
C ILE A 145 7.74 -7.70 5.41
N TRP A 146 8.90 -7.17 5.82
CA TRP A 146 9.19 -6.95 7.24
C TRP A 146 8.15 -6.04 7.89
N LEU A 147 7.74 -4.96 7.21
CA LEU A 147 6.71 -4.05 7.71
C LEU A 147 5.34 -4.74 7.81
N LEU A 148 4.97 -5.56 6.83
CA LEU A 148 3.74 -6.35 6.85
C LEU A 148 3.71 -7.28 8.07
N VAL A 149 4.84 -7.93 8.39
CA VAL A 149 5.00 -8.74 9.60
C VAL A 149 4.87 -7.87 10.85
N LEU A 150 5.49 -6.68 10.88
CA LEU A 150 5.34 -5.73 12.00
C LEU A 150 3.86 -5.35 12.25
N MET A 151 3.03 -5.24 11.20
CA MET A 151 1.60 -4.94 11.34
C MET A 151 0.82 -6.04 12.07
N THR A 152 1.38 -7.26 12.19
CA THR A 152 0.79 -8.36 12.97
C THR A 152 1.09 -8.29 14.47
N PHE A 153 2.16 -7.60 14.89
CA PHE A 153 2.60 -7.58 16.29
C PHE A 153 1.71 -6.75 17.22
N LYS A 154 1.74 -7.02 18.52
CA LYS A 154 0.95 -6.24 19.49
C LYS A 154 1.40 -4.77 19.50
N GLY A 155 0.44 -3.85 19.58
CA GLY A 155 0.71 -2.43 19.82
C GLY A 155 1.23 -2.19 21.24
N THR A 156 1.66 -0.97 21.53
CA THR A 156 2.10 -0.57 22.88
C THR A 156 0.93 -0.57 23.85
N GLU A 157 1.12 -1.11 25.05
CA GLU A 157 0.12 -1.07 26.11
C GLU A 157 0.04 0.33 26.73
N GLY A 158 -1.19 0.78 27.03
CA GLY A 158 -1.41 2.11 27.63
C GLY A 158 -1.20 3.25 26.64
N GLU A 159 -1.03 4.46 27.16
CA GLU A 159 -0.81 5.66 26.33
C GLU A 159 0.58 5.66 25.70
N ASN A 160 0.66 6.13 24.45
CA ASN A 160 1.92 6.42 23.80
C ASN A 160 1.91 7.84 23.23
N ARG A 161 3.02 8.29 22.63
CA ARG A 161 3.15 9.65 22.07
C ARG A 161 2.13 10.03 20.99
N PHE A 162 1.37 9.07 20.47
CA PHE A 162 0.34 9.26 19.45
C PHE A 162 -1.09 9.15 19.99
N GLY A 163 -1.26 8.87 21.29
CA GLY A 163 -2.55 8.85 21.96
C GLY A 163 -2.83 7.60 22.80
N PRO A 164 -4.05 7.50 23.35
CA PRO A 164 -4.46 6.42 24.25
C PRO A 164 -4.58 5.08 23.53
N ASP A 165 -4.55 3.98 24.31
CA ASP A 165 -4.67 2.62 23.80
C ASP A 165 -6.05 2.41 23.13
N PRO A 166 -6.11 2.04 21.83
CA PRO A 166 -7.38 1.79 21.15
C PRO A 166 -8.18 0.61 21.73
N LEU A 167 -7.56 -0.26 22.54
CA LEU A 167 -8.26 -1.36 23.20
C LEU A 167 -8.85 -0.96 24.55
N ALA A 168 -8.34 0.09 25.20
CA ALA A 168 -8.80 0.52 26.52
C ALA A 168 -10.26 0.98 26.52
N SER A 169 -10.74 1.62 25.44
CA SER A 169 -12.15 2.05 25.33
C SER A 169 -13.14 0.88 25.19
N SER A 170 -12.68 -0.30 24.77
CA SER A 170 -13.54 -1.48 24.60
C SER A 170 -13.72 -2.31 25.87
N THR A 171 -12.86 -2.13 26.86
CA THR A 171 -12.91 -2.89 28.13
C THR A 171 -13.94 -2.29 29.09
N THR A 172 -14.19 -0.98 29.00
CA THR A 172 -15.18 -0.28 29.83
C THR A 172 -16.62 -0.66 29.50
N ASP A 173 -16.94 -0.99 28.24
CA ASP A 173 -18.31 -1.35 27.81
C ASP A 173 -18.71 -2.79 28.13
N SER A 174 -17.76 -3.70 28.38
CA SER A 174 -18.03 -5.12 28.68
C SER A 174 -18.16 -5.44 30.18
N GLY A 175 -17.94 -4.47 31.06
CA GLY A 175 -17.98 -4.65 32.52
C GLY A 175 -19.32 -4.29 33.19
N GLY A 176 -20.36 -3.98 32.40
CA GLY A 176 -21.61 -3.40 32.87
C GLY A 176 -22.85 -4.26 32.65
N THR A 177 -22.84 -5.52 33.07
CA THR A 177 -24.06 -6.28 33.39
C THR A 177 -23.73 -7.33 34.45
N ALA A 178 -24.01 -7.00 35.71
CA ALA A 178 -24.18 -7.95 36.81
C ALA A 178 -25.66 -8.06 37.12
#